data_AF-A0A6B9G7F0-F1
#
_entry.id   AF-A0A6B9G7F0-F1
#
_cell.length_a   1.000
_cell.length_b   1.000
_cell.length_c   1.000
_cell.angle_alpha   90.00
_cell.angle_beta   90.00
_cell.angle_gamma   90.00
#
_symmetry.space_group_name_H-M   'P 1'
#
loop_
_entity.id
_entity.type
_entity.pdbx_description
1 polymer ?
#
loop_
_entity_poly.entity_id
_entity_poly.type
_entity_poly.pdbx_seq_one_letter_code
_entity_poly.pdbx_strand_id
1 'polypeptide(L)'
;MNLKIHRADLKFIDELALKIDTTRSAILNNIIRKILIEKLKTEVTEFDSQVLLAVEADKLSSQNIIDGCNDLEESWVFEVARAEIKNEIFYKYNNFKLSEQDQYTDLLSKEEIELEKHSDEHNFCKQLIEQKLVNKND
;
A
#
# COMPACT_ATOMS: atom_id res chain seq x y z
N MET A 1 -3.05 -17.07 31.69
CA MET A 1 -1.72 -17.01 31.06
C MET A 1 -0.67 -17.06 32.16
N ASN A 2 0.37 -17.89 32.04
CA ASN A 2 1.43 -18.00 33.05
C ASN A 2 2.76 -17.54 32.43
N LEU A 3 3.27 -16.38 32.87
CA LEU A 3 4.50 -15.77 32.38
C LEU A 3 5.64 -16.10 33.35
N LYS A 4 6.75 -16.61 32.82
CA LYS A 4 7.98 -16.77 33.60
C LYS A 4 8.69 -15.42 33.66
N ILE A 5 8.74 -14.82 34.84
CA ILE A 5 9.39 -13.53 35.10
C ILE A 5 10.54 -13.76 36.09
N HIS A 6 11.64 -13.05 35.89
CA HIS A 6 12.77 -13.13 36.81
C HIS A 6 12.37 -12.65 38.21
N ARG A 7 12.92 -13.28 39.26
CA ARG A 7 12.49 -13.04 40.65
C ARG A 7 12.70 -11.59 41.10
N ALA A 8 13.75 -10.92 40.60
CA ALA A 8 14.00 -9.52 40.90
C ALA A 8 12.92 -8.60 40.31
N ASP A 9 12.54 -8.83 39.05
CA ASP A 9 11.53 -8.03 38.36
C ASP A 9 10.14 -8.25 38.96
N LEU A 10 9.84 -9.48 39.39
CA LEU A 10 8.59 -9.77 40.09
C LEU A 10 8.51 -9.01 41.41
N LYS A 11 9.58 -8.97 42.21
CA LYS A 11 9.63 -8.18 43.45
C LYS A 11 9.41 -6.68 43.19
N PHE A 12 10.02 -6.17 42.13
CA PHE A 12 9.83 -4.78 41.73
C PHE A 12 8.38 -4.48 41.34
N ILE A 13 7.74 -5.36 40.55
CA ILE A 13 6.32 -5.23 40.19
C ILE A 13 5.43 -5.31 41.44
N ASP A 14 5.77 -6.16 42.40
CA ASP A 14 5.03 -6.31 43.65
C ASP A 14 5.08 -5.03 44.49
N GLU A 15 6.25 -4.41 44.61
CA GLU A 15 6.41 -3.15 45.32
C GLU A 15 5.69 -1.99 44.60
N LEU A 16 5.69 -1.98 43.26
CA LEU A 16 4.91 -1.02 42.48
C LEU A 16 3.41 -1.23 42.64
N ALA A 17 2.94 -2.48 42.63
CA ALA A 17 1.53 -2.82 42.83
C ALA A 17 1.02 -2.31 44.18
N LEU A 18 1.82 -2.47 45.24
CA LEU A 18 1.49 -1.95 46.56
C LEU A 18 1.50 -0.42 46.63
N LYS A 19 2.47 0.25 45.98
CA LYS A 19 2.57 1.72 46.01
C LYS A 19 1.45 2.43 45.26
N ILE A 20 0.92 1.81 44.20
CA ILE A 20 -0.07 2.42 43.30
C ILE A 20 -1.46 1.78 43.51
N ASP A 21 -1.62 0.98 44.57
CA ASP A 21 -2.84 0.24 44.95
C ASP A 21 -3.52 -0.47 43.76
N THR A 22 -2.76 -1.33 43.10
CA THR A 22 -3.23 -2.03 41.90
C THR A 22 -2.73 -3.47 41.85
N THR A 23 -3.14 -4.24 40.84
CA THR A 23 -2.72 -5.64 40.67
C THR A 23 -1.49 -5.74 39.77
N ARG A 24 -0.65 -6.77 40.02
CA ARG A 24 0.51 -7.09 39.17
C ARG A 24 0.14 -7.24 37.71
N SER A 25 -1.00 -7.88 37.44
CA SER A 25 -1.54 -8.09 36.09
C SER A 25 -1.90 -6.76 35.41
N ALA A 26 -2.48 -5.80 36.14
CA ALA A 26 -2.78 -4.48 35.60
C ALA A 26 -1.50 -3.72 35.23
N ILE A 27 -0.47 -3.78 36.07
CA ILE A 27 0.84 -3.17 35.79
C ILE A 27 1.47 -3.81 34.55
N LEU A 28 1.53 -5.14 34.49
CA LEU A 28 2.10 -5.86 33.35
C LEU A 28 1.35 -5.55 32.05
N ASN A 29 0.01 -5.54 32.08
CA ASN A 29 -0.79 -5.18 30.91
C ASN A 29 -0.54 -3.74 30.47
N ASN A 30 -0.37 -2.80 31.40
CA ASN A 30 -0.06 -1.41 31.06
C ASN A 30 1.34 -1.27 30.46
N ILE A 31 2.34 -1.98 30.98
CA ILE A 31 3.70 -2.00 30.43
C ILE A 31 3.69 -2.58 29.02
N ILE A 32 3.06 -3.75 28.83
CA ILE A 32 2.96 -4.41 27.53
C ILE A 32 2.23 -3.49 26.53
N ARG A 33 1.10 -2.90 26.93
CA ARG A 33 0.35 -1.96 26.09
C ARG A 33 1.20 -0.76 25.69
N LYS A 34 1.98 -0.19 26.62
CA LYS A 34 2.85 0.94 26.33
C LYS A 34 3.94 0.57 25.32
N ILE A 35 4.61 -0.56 25.51
CA ILE A 35 5.63 -1.08 24.58
C ILE A 35 5.03 -1.32 23.19
N LEU A 36 3.84 -1.92 23.12
CA LEU A 36 3.16 -2.17 21.84
C LEU A 36 2.77 -0.86 21.13
N ILE A 37 2.24 0.11 21.87
CA ILE A 37 1.88 1.42 21.30
C ILE A 37 3.12 2.18 20.83
N GLU A 38 4.22 2.15 21.60
CA GLU A 38 5.47 2.80 21.20
C GLU A 38 6.04 2.17 19.94
N LYS A 39 6.11 0.84 19.88
CA LYS A 39 6.55 0.13 18.66
C LYS A 39 5.67 0.45 17.45
N LEU A 40 4.35 0.37 17.61
CA LEU A 40 3.42 0.69 16.53
C LEU A 40 3.57 2.13 16.06
N LYS A 41 3.69 3.09 16.99
CA LYS A 41 3.90 4.51 16.65
C LYS A 41 5.20 4.74 15.90
N THR A 42 6.29 4.12 16.33
CA THR A 42 7.58 4.21 15.64
C THR A 42 7.48 3.63 14.24
N GLU A 43 6.97 2.41 14.10
CA GLU A 43 6.83 1.74 12.80
C GLU A 43 5.90 2.48 11.83
N VAL A 44 4.82 3.11 12.34
CA VAL A 44 3.92 3.94 11.53
C VAL A 44 4.58 5.27 11.16
N THR A 45 5.21 5.96 12.12
CA THR A 45 5.81 7.28 11.87
C THR A 45 7.00 7.19 10.91
N GLU A 46 7.87 6.20 11.09
CA GLU A 46 9.02 5.97 10.21
C GLU A 46 8.56 5.60 8.80
N PHE A 47 7.58 4.70 8.68
CA PHE A 47 7.02 4.30 7.39
C PHE A 47 6.30 5.46 6.68
N ASP A 48 5.42 6.16 7.38
CA ASP A 48 4.66 7.29 6.81
C ASP A 48 5.61 8.40 6.37
N SER A 49 6.65 8.72 7.16
CA SER A 49 7.61 9.77 6.79
C SER A 49 8.45 9.40 5.57
N GLN A 50 8.93 8.16 5.51
CA GLN A 50 9.72 7.68 4.36
C GLN A 50 8.87 7.65 3.08
N VAL A 51 7.63 7.15 3.16
CA VAL A 51 6.70 7.12 2.02
C VAL A 51 6.34 8.53 1.58
N LEU A 52 6.05 9.46 2.49
CA LEU A 52 5.73 10.84 2.14
C LEU A 52 6.89 11.53 1.41
N LEU A 53 8.12 11.36 1.92
CA LEU A 53 9.31 11.89 1.24
C LEU A 53 9.51 11.27 -0.13
N ALA A 54 9.30 9.96 -0.25
CA ALA A 54 9.42 9.24 -1.51
C ALA A 54 8.37 9.68 -2.54
N VAL A 55 7.12 9.93 -2.11
CA VAL A 55 6.05 10.46 -2.98
C VAL A 55 6.42 11.84 -3.52
N GLU A 56 6.94 12.72 -2.68
CA GLU A 56 7.38 14.05 -3.13
C GLU A 56 8.62 13.97 -4.03
N ALA A 57 9.54 13.04 -3.77
CA ALA A 57 10.69 12.79 -4.64
C ALA A 57 10.26 12.30 -6.03
N ASP A 58 9.34 11.33 -6.11
CA ASP A 58 8.82 10.79 -7.37
C ASP A 58 8.13 11.89 -8.21
N LYS A 59 7.36 12.78 -7.59
CA LYS A 59 6.72 13.94 -8.26
C LYS A 59 7.72 14.96 -8.80
N LEU A 60 8.81 15.18 -8.08
CA LEU A 60 9.86 16.13 -8.46
C LEU A 60 10.86 15.53 -9.46
N SER A 61 10.80 14.21 -9.69
CA SER A 61 11.66 13.53 -10.66
C SER A 61 11.40 14.02 -12.08
N SER A 62 12.48 14.37 -12.79
CA SER A 62 12.43 14.72 -14.22
C SER A 62 12.01 13.55 -15.12
N GLN A 63 11.95 12.34 -14.58
CA GLN A 63 11.54 11.11 -15.28
C GLN A 63 10.02 10.92 -15.33
N ASN A 64 9.22 11.86 -14.76
CA ASN A 64 7.76 11.76 -14.68
C ASN A 64 7.31 10.41 -14.11
N ILE A 65 7.83 10.07 -12.93
CA ILE A 65 7.44 8.86 -12.18
C ILE A 65 6.07 9.15 -11.55
N ILE A 66 5.03 9.05 -12.37
CA ILE A 66 3.65 9.17 -11.94
C ILE A 66 3.23 7.76 -11.55
N ASP A 67 2.88 7.50 -10.29
CA ASP A 67 2.19 6.29 -9.81
C ASP A 67 2.52 4.99 -10.56
N GLY A 68 3.81 4.65 -10.71
CA GLY A 68 4.22 3.44 -11.41
C GLY A 68 3.86 3.40 -12.91
N CYS A 69 3.98 4.50 -13.64
CA CYS A 69 3.66 4.54 -15.07
C CYS A 69 4.89 4.42 -15.99
N ASN A 70 6.06 4.91 -15.55
CA ASN A 70 7.19 5.13 -16.48
C ASN A 70 8.49 4.41 -16.11
N ASP A 71 8.79 4.20 -14.83
CA ASP A 71 9.84 3.26 -14.43
C ASP A 71 9.66 2.86 -12.95
N LEU A 72 9.38 1.58 -12.69
CA LEU A 72 9.23 1.07 -11.33
C LEU A 72 10.58 0.95 -10.62
N GLU A 73 11.67 0.73 -11.37
CA GLU A 73 13.01 0.57 -10.82
C GLU A 73 13.59 1.90 -10.33
N GLU A 74 13.07 3.02 -10.83
CA GLU A 74 13.47 4.37 -10.43
C GLU A 74 12.52 5.02 -9.40
N SER A 75 11.42 4.35 -9.03
CA SER A 75 10.46 4.88 -8.06
C SER A 75 10.98 4.78 -6.62
N TRP A 76 11.14 5.93 -5.99
CA TRP A 76 11.51 6.05 -4.59
C TRP A 76 10.42 5.44 -3.70
N VAL A 77 9.13 5.60 -4.08
CA VAL A 77 8.01 4.98 -3.35
C VAL A 77 8.10 3.47 -3.40
N PHE A 78 8.45 2.90 -4.55
CA PHE A 78 8.65 1.47 -4.69
C PHE A 78 9.85 0.96 -3.87
N GLU A 79 10.93 1.74 -3.75
CA GLU A 79 12.09 1.38 -2.93
C GLU A 79 11.70 1.21 -1.45
N VAL A 80 11.01 2.21 -0.88
CA VAL A 80 10.71 2.28 0.56
C VAL A 80 9.42 1.56 0.97
N ALA A 81 8.57 1.16 0.02
CA ALA A 81 7.33 0.44 0.33
C ALA A 81 7.59 -0.91 1.01
N ARG A 82 6.67 -1.32 1.90
CA ARG A 82 6.69 -2.68 2.48
C ARG A 82 6.38 -3.72 1.41
N ALA A 83 6.85 -4.95 1.60
CA ALA A 83 6.69 -6.05 0.65
C ALA A 83 5.21 -6.30 0.27
N GLU A 84 4.30 -6.16 1.22
CA GLU A 84 2.86 -6.32 1.02
C GLU A 84 2.30 -5.27 0.05
N ILE A 85 2.79 -4.03 0.15
CA ILE A 85 2.38 -2.89 -0.67
C ILE A 85 3.07 -2.92 -2.03
N LYS A 86 4.33 -3.39 -2.10
CA LYS A 86 5.07 -3.54 -3.36
C LYS A 86 4.33 -4.41 -4.37
N ASN A 87 3.66 -5.47 -3.91
CA ASN A 87 2.87 -6.33 -4.80
C ASN A 87 1.72 -5.57 -5.46
N GLU A 88 1.04 -4.69 -4.72
CA GLU A 88 -0.03 -3.86 -5.25
C GLU A 88 0.51 -2.81 -6.23
N ILE A 89 1.64 -2.17 -5.90
CA ILE A 89 2.31 -1.21 -6.80
C ILE A 89 2.75 -1.91 -8.08
N PHE A 90 3.36 -3.10 -7.99
CA PHE A 90 3.79 -3.90 -9.14
C PHE A 90 2.60 -4.31 -10.02
N TYR A 91 1.50 -4.71 -9.38
CA TYR A 91 0.26 -5.01 -10.10
C TYR A 91 -0.28 -3.80 -10.86
N LYS A 92 -0.35 -2.62 -10.21
CA LYS A 92 -0.79 -1.38 -10.85
C LYS A 92 0.13 -0.97 -11.99
N TYR A 93 1.45 -1.05 -11.78
CA TYR A 93 2.47 -0.77 -12.80
C TYR A 93 2.26 -1.64 -14.05
N ASN A 94 2.15 -2.96 -13.85
CA ASN A 94 1.96 -3.89 -14.96
C ASN A 94 0.63 -3.69 -15.70
N ASN A 95 -0.38 -3.12 -15.05
CA ASN A 95 -1.72 -2.97 -15.61
C ASN A 95 -2.11 -1.53 -15.90
N PHE A 96 -1.17 -0.57 -15.85
CA PHE A 96 -1.47 0.86 -15.97
C PHE A 96 -2.27 1.25 -17.24
N LYS A 97 -2.04 0.54 -18.35
CA LYS A 97 -2.74 0.76 -19.63
C LYS A 97 -4.05 -0.04 -19.78
N LEU A 98 -4.35 -0.93 -18.83
CA LEU A 98 -5.52 -1.80 -18.85
C LEU A 98 -6.63 -1.22 -17.98
N SER A 99 -7.87 -1.27 -18.46
CA SER A 99 -9.02 -0.95 -17.61
C SER A 99 -9.25 -2.06 -16.59
N GLU A 100 -10.01 -1.79 -15.52
CA GLU A 100 -10.36 -2.83 -14.53
C GLU A 100 -11.00 -4.05 -15.18
N GLN A 101 -11.83 -3.87 -16.23
CA GLN A 101 -12.48 -4.99 -16.93
C GLN A 101 -11.47 -5.84 -17.72
N ASP A 102 -10.46 -5.21 -18.32
CA ASP A 102 -9.40 -5.90 -19.06
C ASP A 102 -8.51 -6.73 -18.12
N GLN A 103 -8.29 -6.24 -16.90
CA GLN A 103 -7.45 -6.88 -15.89
C GLN A 103 -8.02 -8.21 -15.36
N TYR A 104 -9.33 -8.43 -15.48
CA TYR A 104 -10.02 -9.65 -15.04
C TYR A 104 -10.39 -10.60 -16.20
N THR A 105 -9.95 -10.30 -17.43
CA THR A 105 -10.27 -11.12 -18.59
C THR A 105 -9.19 -12.20 -18.78
N ASP A 106 -9.53 -13.47 -18.52
CA ASP A 106 -8.60 -14.62 -18.70
C ASP A 106 -8.38 -15.02 -20.17
N LEU A 107 -9.07 -14.38 -21.11
CA LEU A 107 -9.15 -14.82 -22.51
C LEU A 107 -8.01 -14.31 -23.40
N LEU A 108 -7.39 -13.18 -23.03
CA LEU A 108 -6.38 -12.51 -23.84
C LEU A 108 -5.24 -12.04 -22.94
N SER A 109 -4.02 -12.16 -23.43
CA SER A 109 -2.85 -11.56 -22.78
C SER A 109 -2.90 -10.02 -22.88
N LYS A 110 -2.15 -9.35 -22.01
CA LYS A 110 -2.03 -7.88 -22.01
C LYS A 110 -1.63 -7.33 -23.39
N GLU A 111 -0.67 -7.97 -24.05
CA GLU A 111 -0.17 -7.54 -25.37
C GLU A 111 -1.26 -7.66 -26.44
N GLU A 112 -2.05 -8.74 -26.39
CA GLU A 112 -3.19 -8.93 -27.30
C GLU A 112 -4.29 -7.91 -27.05
N ILE A 113 -4.58 -7.56 -25.79
CA ILE A 113 -5.56 -6.51 -25.46
C ILE A 113 -5.10 -5.13 -25.97
N GLU A 114 -3.81 -4.79 -25.80
CA GLU A 114 -3.27 -3.53 -26.33
C GLU A 114 -3.33 -3.49 -27.87
N LEU A 115 -3.02 -4.60 -28.55
CA LEU A 115 -3.13 -4.71 -30.00
C LEU A 115 -4.57 -4.57 -30.48
N GLU A 116 -5.52 -5.26 -29.84
CA GLU A 116 -6.95 -5.19 -30.18
C GLU A 116 -7.53 -3.79 -29.95
N LYS A 117 -7.13 -3.08 -28.89
CA LYS A 117 -7.56 -1.68 -28.68
C LYS A 117 -7.08 -0.73 -29.77
N HIS A 118 -6.03 -1.10 -30.49
CA HIS A 118 -5.47 -0.32 -31.59
C HIS A 118 -5.76 -0.94 -32.97
N SER A 119 -6.55 -2.01 -33.04
CA SER A 119 -6.90 -2.65 -34.31
C SER A 119 -7.76 -1.74 -35.19
N ASP A 120 -7.66 -1.94 -36.50
CA ASP A 120 -8.47 -1.21 -37.47
C ASP A 120 -9.97 -1.47 -37.22
N GLU A 121 -10.33 -2.69 -36.83
CA GLU A 121 -11.67 -3.11 -36.47
C GLU A 121 -12.19 -2.38 -35.21
N HIS A 122 -11.37 -2.26 -34.17
CA HIS A 122 -11.74 -1.53 -32.95
C HIS A 122 -11.96 -0.05 -33.25
N ASN A 123 -11.02 0.57 -33.97
CA ASN A 123 -11.10 1.96 -34.36
C ASN A 123 -12.33 2.24 -35.24
N PHE A 124 -12.63 1.34 -36.17
CA PHE A 124 -13.83 1.41 -37.00
C PHE A 124 -15.12 1.31 -36.16
N CYS A 125 -15.19 0.35 -35.24
CA CYS A 125 -16.33 0.20 -34.33
C CYS A 125 -16.53 1.44 -33.46
N LYS A 126 -15.44 2.00 -32.92
CA LYS A 126 -15.47 3.22 -32.11
C LYS A 126 -16.03 4.40 -32.90
N GLN A 127 -15.54 4.62 -34.12
CA GLN A 127 -16.04 5.66 -35.02
C GLN A 127 -17.54 5.51 -35.31
N LEU A 128 -18.03 4.28 -35.54
CA LEU A 128 -19.45 4.02 -35.76
C LEU A 128 -20.31 4.35 -34.52
N ILE A 129 -19.83 4.06 -33.31
CA ILE A 129 -20.52 4.40 -32.06
C ILE A 129 -20.57 5.91 -31.88
N GLU A 130 -19.44 6.60 -32.05
CA GLU A 130 -19.35 8.06 -31.93
C GLU A 130 -20.28 8.75 -32.93
N GLN A 131 -20.31 8.32 -34.19
CA GLN A 131 -21.24 8.84 -35.20
C GLN A 131 -22.72 8.64 -34.83
N LYS A 132 -23.09 7.49 -34.25
CA LYS A 132 -24.46 7.23 -33.79
C LYS A 132 -24.85 8.05 -32.56
N LEU A 133 -23.90 8.37 -31.69
CA LEU A 133 -24.14 9.22 -30.51
C LEU A 133 -24.33 10.68 -30.93
N VAL A 134 -23.57 11.16 -31.91
CA VAL A 134 -23.75 12.50 -32.48
C VAL A 134 -25.12 12.64 -33.16
N ASN A 135 -25.51 11.67 -33.99
CA ASN A 135 -26.80 11.69 -34.71
C ASN A 135 -28.06 11.47 -33.84
N LYS A 136 -27.91 11.17 -32.54
CA LYS A 136 -29.04 11.10 -31.59
C LYS A 136 -29.31 12.43 -30.88
N ASN A 137 -28.39 13.40 -31.01
CA ASN A 137 -28.48 14.71 -30.39
C ASN A 137 -28.86 15.83 -31.38
N ASP A 138 -29.17 15.48 -32.63
CA ASP A 138 -29.85 16.30 -33.65
C ASP A 138 -31.29 15.79 -33.88
#